data_AF-A0A8S3ILN1-F1
#
_entry.id   AF-A0A8S3ILN1-F1
#
_cell.length_a   1.000
_cell.length_b   1.000
_cell.length_c   1.000
_cell.angle_alpha   90.00
_cell.angle_beta   90.00
_cell.angle_gamma   90.00
#
_symmetry.space_group_name_H-M   'P 1'
#
loop_
_entity.id
_entity.type
_entity.pdbx_description
1 polymer ?
#
loop_
_entity_poly.entity_id
_entity_poly.type
_entity_poly.pdbx_seq_one_letter_code
_entity_poly.pdbx_strand_id
1 'polypeptide(L)'
;MSNNQLINNFHHSGSSNDDDLLGWYPSQVKGPVDDEVQEADLISTIEFNEDGELLAVGDKGGRIVVFQRAQQVIIIIQFDKYQ
;
A
#
# COMPACT_ATOMS: atom_id res chain seq x y z
N MET A 1 -8.03 18.08 5.00
CA MET A 1 -8.79 17.00 5.68
C MET A 1 -7.76 16.08 6.30
N SER A 2 -7.86 15.73 7.60
CA SER A 2 -6.79 14.97 8.27
C SER A 2 -6.76 13.51 7.81
N ASN A 3 -5.56 12.93 7.67
CA ASN A 3 -5.33 11.53 7.27
C ASN A 3 -6.09 10.52 8.14
N ASN A 4 -6.46 10.91 9.36
CA ASN A 4 -7.25 10.12 10.30
C ASN A 4 -8.71 9.92 9.87
N GLN A 5 -9.22 10.69 8.90
CA GLN A 5 -10.59 10.54 8.38
C GLN A 5 -10.68 9.52 7.23
N LEU A 6 -9.58 9.23 6.53
CA LEU A 6 -9.57 8.25 5.42
C LEU A 6 -9.52 6.80 5.94
N ILE A 7 -8.84 6.56 7.06
CA ILE A 7 -8.65 5.22 7.66
C ILE A 7 -9.90 4.67 8.35
N ASN A 8 -10.80 5.53 8.85
CA ASN A 8 -11.96 5.10 9.63
C ASN A 8 -13.15 4.64 8.77
N ASN A 9 -13.04 4.72 7.44
CA ASN A 9 -14.12 4.40 6.51
C ASN A 9 -14.21 2.91 6.12
N PHE A 10 -13.31 2.06 6.62
CA PHE A 10 -13.37 0.60 6.43
C PHE A 10 -14.02 -0.08 7.64
N HIS A 11 -15.31 0.15 7.87
CA HIS A 11 -16.10 -0.69 8.80
C HIS A 11 -17.09 -1.52 7.98
N HIS A 12 -16.89 -2.84 7.94
CA HIS A 12 -17.84 -3.78 7.37
C HIS A 12 -18.91 -4.10 8.42
N SER A 13 -20.16 -3.76 8.14
CA SER A 13 -21.31 -4.24 8.90
C SER A 13 -21.69 -5.63 8.38
N GLY A 14 -21.31 -6.70 9.08
CA GLY A 14 -21.65 -8.07 8.68
C GLY A 14 -21.57 -9.04 9.84
N SER A 15 -22.69 -9.71 10.13
CA SER A 15 -22.90 -10.51 11.34
C SER A 15 -22.40 -11.96 11.22
N SER A 16 -21.66 -12.38 12.24
CA SER A 16 -21.59 -13.73 12.85
C SER A 16 -20.85 -14.87 12.12
N ASN A 17 -19.82 -15.35 12.84
CA ASN A 17 -19.13 -16.65 12.80
C ASN A 17 -17.94 -16.77 11.83
N ASP A 18 -16.75 -16.61 12.39
CA ASP A 18 -15.41 -17.02 11.92
C ASP A 18 -14.83 -16.44 10.62
N ASP A 19 -15.56 -15.61 9.87
CA ASP A 19 -15.03 -14.93 8.66
C ASP A 19 -14.40 -13.54 8.94
N ASP A 20 -14.33 -13.10 10.20
CA ASP A 20 -14.08 -11.69 10.57
C ASP A 20 -12.63 -11.36 10.99
N LEU A 21 -11.64 -12.20 10.68
CA LEU A 21 -10.25 -12.01 11.16
C LEU A 21 -9.24 -11.55 10.10
N LEU A 22 -9.65 -11.30 8.86
CA LEU A 22 -8.75 -10.68 7.87
C LEU A 22 -8.70 -9.17 8.07
N GLY A 23 -8.06 -8.76 9.17
CA GLY A 23 -7.73 -7.37 9.44
C GLY A 23 -6.71 -6.87 8.41
N TRP A 24 -7.15 -5.98 7.52
CA TRP A 24 -6.28 -5.32 6.56
C TRP A 24 -5.68 -4.06 7.17
N TYR A 25 -4.36 -4.06 7.31
CA TYR A 25 -3.60 -2.90 7.79
C TYR A 25 -2.67 -2.42 6.68
N PRO A 26 -2.61 -1.10 6.39
CA PRO A 26 -1.61 -0.56 5.49
C PRO A 26 -0.20 -0.86 6.02
N SER A 27 0.63 -1.52 5.21
CA SER A 27 1.99 -1.91 5.61
C SER A 27 3.06 -0.99 5.02
N GLN A 28 2.88 -0.55 3.76
CA GLN A 28 3.80 0.34 3.05
C GLN A 28 3.04 1.20 2.04
N VAL A 29 3.56 2.41 1.81
CA VAL A 29 3.19 3.29 0.71
C VAL A 29 4.47 3.63 -0.05
N LYS A 30 4.42 3.55 -1.38
CA LYS A 30 5.52 3.93 -2.27
C LYS A 30 4.98 4.93 -3.29
N GLY A 31 5.69 6.03 -3.50
CA GLY A 31 5.28 7.09 -4.41
C GLY A 31 5.82 8.45 -3.99
N PRO A 32 5.55 9.51 -4.79
CA PRO A 32 5.82 10.88 -4.41
C PRO A 32 5.10 11.27 -3.11
N VAL A 33 5.67 12.23 -2.38
CA VAL A 33 5.11 12.74 -1.11
C VAL A 33 4.12 13.88 -1.36
N ASP A 34 4.23 14.55 -2.51
CA ASP A 34 3.34 15.59 -2.97
C ASP A 34 2.24 15.03 -3.89
N ASP A 35 1.19 15.83 -4.09
CA ASP A 35 0.04 15.48 -4.93
C ASP A 35 0.36 15.57 -6.44
N GLU A 36 1.59 15.92 -6.82
CA GLU A 36 2.02 16.05 -8.22
C GLU A 36 2.41 14.68 -8.80
N VAL A 37 1.44 13.99 -9.39
CA VAL A 37 1.68 12.73 -10.10
C VAL A 37 1.86 12.99 -11.59
N GLN A 38 3.00 12.60 -12.14
CA GLN A 38 3.22 12.65 -13.59
C GLN A 38 2.49 11.48 -14.27
N GLU A 39 1.90 11.71 -15.44
CA GLU A 39 1.18 10.64 -16.15
C GLU A 39 2.07 9.43 -16.43
N ALA A 40 3.37 9.65 -16.68
CA ALA A 40 4.34 8.59 -16.90
C ALA A 40 4.53 7.68 -15.68
N ASP A 41 4.34 8.19 -14.45
CA ASP A 41 4.50 7.45 -13.20
C ASP A 41 3.20 6.71 -12.77
N LEU A 42 2.12 6.81 -13.55
CA LEU A 42 0.88 6.07 -13.27
C LEU A 42 1.11 4.58 -13.48
N ILE A 43 0.90 3.80 -12.41
CA ILE A 43 0.96 2.33 -12.45
C ILE A 43 -0.10 1.81 -13.43
N SER A 44 0.35 1.00 -14.38
CA SER A 44 -0.47 0.41 -15.44
C SER A 44 -0.63 -1.10 -15.28
N THR A 45 0.32 -1.78 -14.63
CA THR A 45 0.27 -3.22 -14.37
C THR A 45 1.00 -3.59 -13.09
N ILE A 46 0.56 -4.68 -12.45
CA ILE A 46 1.20 -5.31 -11.29
C ILE A 46 1.15 -6.83 -11.45
N GLU A 47 2.22 -7.53 -11.06
CA GLU A 47 2.26 -8.98 -11.11
C GLU A 47 3.19 -9.54 -10.02
N PHE A 48 2.68 -10.50 -9.24
CA PHE A 48 3.51 -11.31 -8.37
C PHE A 48 4.10 -12.49 -9.16
N ASN A 49 5.32 -12.89 -8.83
CA ASN A 49 5.82 -14.20 -9.26
C ASN A 49 5.11 -15.33 -8.51
N GLU A 50 5.32 -16.58 -8.94
CA GLU A 50 4.56 -17.75 -8.48
C GLU A 50 4.57 -17.97 -6.96
N ASP A 51 5.68 -17.64 -6.27
CA ASP A 51 5.84 -17.81 -4.82
C ASP A 51 5.48 -16.55 -4.01
N GLY A 52 5.20 -15.43 -4.68
CA GLY A 52 4.85 -14.15 -4.05
C GLY A 52 6.04 -13.40 -3.42
N GLU A 53 7.28 -13.84 -3.64
CA GLU A 53 8.48 -13.20 -3.09
C GLU A 53 8.92 -11.97 -3.90
N LEU A 54 8.47 -11.87 -5.16
CA LEU A 54 8.72 -10.74 -6.05
C LEU A 54 7.41 -10.11 -6.51
N LEU A 55 7.37 -8.78 -6.55
CA LEU A 55 6.29 -7.98 -7.14
C LEU A 55 6.87 -7.09 -8.24
N ALA A 56 6.49 -7.36 -9.48
CA ALA A 56 6.76 -6.49 -10.62
C ALA A 56 5.65 -5.44 -10.77
N VAL A 57 6.05 -4.19 -11.00
CA VAL A 57 5.16 -3.06 -11.22
C VAL A 57 5.60 -2.34 -12.49
N GLY A 58 4.67 -2.12 -13.41
CA GLY A 58 4.89 -1.32 -14.61
C GLY A 58 4.11 -0.01 -14.56
N ASP A 59 4.71 1.09 -15.04
CA ASP A 59 4.05 2.38 -15.20
C ASP A 59 3.74 2.68 -16.68
N LYS A 60 3.05 3.80 -16.96
CA LYS A 60 2.76 4.26 -18.33
C LYS A 60 4.00 4.74 -19.08
N GLY A 61 5.03 5.18 -18.38
CA GLY A 61 6.31 5.61 -18.94
C GLY A 61 7.18 4.45 -19.44
N GLY A 62 6.78 3.20 -19.16
CA GLY A 62 7.50 2.00 -19.56
C GLY A 62 8.58 1.58 -18.57
N ARG A 63 8.61 2.15 -17.37
CA ARG A 63 9.49 1.70 -16.28
C ARG A 63 8.92 0.42 -15.69
N ILE A 64 9.82 -0.51 -15.37
CA ILE A 64 9.50 -1.71 -14.61
C ILE A 64 10.30 -1.66 -13.31
N VAL A 65 9.60 -1.80 -12.19
CA VAL A 65 10.19 -1.89 -10.85
C VAL A 65 9.87 -3.27 -10.28
N VAL A 66 10.88 -3.94 -9.75
CA VAL A 66 10.71 -5.24 -9.07
C VAL A 66 11.03 -5.06 -7.59
N PHE A 67 10.06 -5.36 -6.75
CA PHE A 67 10.20 -5.38 -5.30
C PHE A 67 10.41 -6.80 -4.82
N GLN A 68 11.34 -6.99 -3.88
CA GLN A 68 11.50 -8.23 -3.15
C GLN A 68 10.79 -8.12 -1.79
N ARG A 69 10.07 -9.17 -1.39
CA ARG A 69 9.42 -9.26 -0.09
C ARG A 69 10.45 -9.05 1.02
N ALA A 70 10.17 -8.10 1.91
CA ALA A 70 11.00 -7.87 3.07
C ALA A 70 10.87 -9.06 4.05
N GLN A 71 11.99 -9.67 4.42
CA GLN A 71 12.01 -10.73 5.44
C GLN A 71 11.71 -10.21 6.85
N GLN A 72 11.85 -8.89 7.08
CA GLN A 72 11.51 -8.22 8.33
C GLN A 72 10.60 -7.03 8.04
N VAL A 73 9.42 -7.01 8.68
CA VAL A 73 8.49 -5.88 8.61
C VAL A 73 8.94 -4.85 9.65
N ILE A 74 9.63 -3.79 9.21
CA ILE A 74 9.93 -2.65 10.08
C ILE A 74 8.74 -1.70 10.02
N ILE A 75 7.83 -1.80 11.00
CA ILE A 75 6.79 -0.79 11.20
C ILE A 75 7.45 0.44 11.83
N ILE A 76 7.88 1.39 11.00
CA ILE A 76 8.28 2.71 11.50
C ILE A 76 7.00 3.54 11.60
N ILE A 77 6.40 3.59 12.81
CA ILE A 77 5.40 4.62 13.11
C ILE A 77 6.19 5.91 13.31
N GLN A 78 6.35 6.68 12.24
CA GLN A 78 6.95 8.00 12.31
C GLN A 78 5.90 8.94 12.90
N PHE A 79 6.00 9.20 14.21
CA PHE A 79 5.26 10.29 14.83
C PHE A 79 5.90 11.59 14.35
N ASP A 80 5.24 12.29 13.44
CA ASP A 80 5.55 13.70 13.22
C ASP A 80 5.34 14.41 14.57
N LYS A 81 6.46 14.81 15.18
CA LYS A 81 6.42 15.72 16.32
C LYS A 81 5.72 16.99 15.84
N TYR A 82 4.56 17.26 16.44
CA TYR A 82 3.93 18.56 16.44
C TYR A 82 5.00 19.66 16.58
N GLN A 83 5.09 20.53 15.57
CA GLN A 83 5.55 21.90 15.72
C GLN A 83 4.44 22.70 16.41
#